data_AF-A0A0V0VVE7-F1
#
_entry.id   AF-A0A0V0VVE7-F1
#
_cell.length_a   1.000
_cell.length_b   1.000
_cell.length_c   1.000
_cell.angle_alpha   90.00
_cell.angle_beta   90.00
_cell.angle_gamma   90.00
#
_symmetry.space_group_name_H-M   'P 1'
#
loop_
_entity.id
_entity.type
_entity.pdbx_description
1 polymer ?
#
loop_
_entity_poly.entity_id
_entity_poly.type
_entity_poly.pdbx_seq_one_letter_code
_entity_poly.pdbx_strand_id
1 'polypeptide(L)'
;LNEHGEIAMISAGDSHGAALTVNGSVFIWGRFRGKNGALGLMVDQKTNKVISQSKTPVLLLSYKNHKIVKISSGCNHLMCLDESGKVWTIGDGSDGQLGRIFRFDFDLESIRVTRRLLSLDCVELKHKCKNVFAVAQGSFAITIDDNVIVWGLNGYAQLGFPIEGKGSLQVVKIPTPSPGFESNGPYACFSGEHHILSANRQGELYSIGRVCDGRLGIENLQAENDIQSTLLRVESLSKFVLGVTAAGSCSFCWTREGKAYSWGANIGGMLGLPVEEDLSITTPTEIPVPQDFSVVQLAAMLLSFFLFYIPQRLRMFKVKNFSNTVIIMLSLKLNFIYYLFISFHTVQLFFPKMEADLVKEFEEVAEQVRRLKSRPTDNELLELYALYKQSTVGDASEEKPGVFDFKGKSKWDVWRKRKGMSKTDAMKEYIKMTKQIINKYGTDL
;
A
#
# COMPACT_ATOMS: atom_id res chain seq x y z
N LEU A 1 9.50 19.96 12.25
CA LEU A 1 9.91 18.77 11.48
C LEU A 1 11.16 18.13 12.06
N ASN A 2 12.30 18.84 12.15
CA ASN A 2 13.58 18.24 12.60
C ASN A 2 13.52 17.48 13.93
N GLU A 3 12.76 17.95 14.93
CA GLU A 3 12.62 17.23 16.21
C GLU A 3 11.74 15.97 16.14
N HIS A 4 10.86 15.87 15.13
CA HIS A 4 9.92 14.76 14.94
C HIS A 4 10.46 13.68 14.01
N GLY A 5 11.62 13.89 13.40
CA GLY A 5 12.22 13.00 12.40
C GLY A 5 11.73 13.27 10.98
N GLU A 6 12.34 12.55 10.03
CA GLU A 6 12.01 12.63 8.61
C GLU A 6 10.62 12.06 8.31
N ILE A 7 10.03 12.50 7.18
CA ILE A 7 8.74 11.98 6.70
C ILE A 7 8.94 10.55 6.17
N ALA A 8 8.17 9.61 6.70
CA ALA A 8 8.16 8.21 6.29
C ALA A 8 7.01 7.87 5.33
N MET A 9 5.87 8.56 5.46
CA MET A 9 4.67 8.25 4.67
C MET A 9 3.81 9.51 4.51
N ILE A 10 3.12 9.61 3.38
CA ILE A 10 2.11 10.63 3.11
C ILE A 10 0.79 9.97 2.68
N SER A 11 -0.32 10.60 3.02
CA SER A 11 -1.64 10.27 2.52
C SER A 11 -2.44 11.54 2.27
N ALA A 12 -3.43 11.50 1.40
CA ALA A 12 -4.32 12.60 1.14
C ALA A 12 -5.72 12.11 0.80
N GLY A 13 -6.70 12.94 1.13
CA GLY A 13 -8.06 12.81 0.65
C GLY A 13 -8.41 13.93 -0.33
N ASP A 14 -9.69 14.25 -0.43
CA ASP A 14 -10.22 15.21 -1.39
C ASP A 14 -9.76 16.65 -1.09
N SER A 15 -9.58 16.98 0.19
CA SER A 15 -9.29 18.35 0.64
C SER A 15 -8.32 18.42 1.82
N HIS A 16 -7.74 17.29 2.22
CA HIS A 16 -6.77 17.21 3.31
C HIS A 16 -5.55 16.39 2.88
N GLY A 17 -4.41 16.67 3.51
CA GLY A 17 -3.21 15.85 3.42
C GLY A 17 -2.69 15.53 4.82
N ALA A 18 -1.99 14.41 4.95
CA ALA A 18 -1.36 13.95 6.17
C ALA A 18 0.03 13.41 5.87
N ALA A 19 0.93 13.56 6.84
CA ALA A 19 2.28 13.02 6.80
C ALA A 19 2.63 12.35 8.12
N LEU A 20 3.21 11.17 8.03
CA LEU A 20 3.72 10.39 9.14
C LEU A 20 5.25 10.45 9.13
N THR A 21 5.83 10.73 10.28
CA THR A 21 7.29 10.72 10.47
C THR A 21 7.81 9.34 10.88
N VAL A 22 9.10 9.08 10.67
CA VAL A 22 9.78 7.84 11.11
C VAL A 22 9.65 7.57 12.61
N ASN A 23 9.54 8.63 13.42
CA ASN A 23 9.36 8.50 14.87
C ASN A 23 7.90 8.30 15.29
N GLY A 24 6.94 8.43 14.35
CA GLY A 24 5.53 8.17 14.58
C GLY A 24 4.66 9.37 14.94
N SER A 25 5.13 10.60 14.69
CA SER A 25 4.28 11.80 14.73
C SER A 25 3.49 11.96 13.43
N VAL A 26 2.29 12.51 13.54
CA VAL A 26 1.40 12.79 12.42
C VAL A 26 1.19 14.30 12.26
N PHE A 27 1.42 14.78 11.06
CA PHE A 27 1.08 16.13 10.62
C PHE A 27 -0.12 16.07 9.68
N ILE A 28 -0.95 17.11 9.69
CA ILE A 28 -2.13 17.23 8.83
C ILE A 28 -2.25 18.65 8.27
N TRP A 29 -2.84 18.82 7.09
CA TRP A 29 -3.16 20.11 6.48
C TRP A 29 -4.40 20.01 5.58
N GLY A 30 -4.87 21.14 5.07
CA GLY A 30 -6.10 21.25 4.31
C GLY A 30 -7.31 21.37 5.21
N ARG A 31 -8.39 20.65 4.89
CA ARG A 31 -9.63 20.54 5.67
C ARG A 31 -10.45 19.31 5.28
N PHE A 32 -11.23 18.81 6.22
CA PHE A 32 -12.30 17.85 5.95
C PHE A 32 -13.58 18.56 5.50
N ARG A 33 -14.34 17.89 4.63
CA ARG A 33 -15.69 18.28 4.21
C ARG A 33 -16.70 17.22 4.64
N GLY A 34 -17.87 17.65 5.08
CA GLY A 34 -19.03 16.78 5.34
C GLY A 34 -20.17 17.10 4.38
N LYS A 35 -21.34 16.49 4.60
CA LYS A 35 -22.53 16.68 3.75
C LYS A 35 -23.00 18.14 3.64
N ASN A 36 -22.77 18.93 4.69
CA ASN A 36 -23.16 20.35 4.75
C ASN A 36 -22.02 21.31 4.33
N GLY A 37 -20.94 20.81 3.72
CA GLY A 37 -19.81 21.61 3.28
C GLY A 37 -18.59 21.50 4.19
N ALA A 38 -17.98 22.64 4.56
CA ALA A 38 -16.73 22.64 5.31
C ALA A 38 -16.93 22.19 6.76
N LEU A 39 -16.24 21.12 7.18
CA LEU A 39 -16.33 20.58 8.55
C LEU A 39 -15.26 21.19 9.47
N GLY A 40 -14.01 21.24 9.00
CA GLY A 40 -12.85 21.70 9.76
C GLY A 40 -11.66 20.76 9.56
N LEU A 41 -10.55 20.98 10.28
CA LEU A 41 -9.33 20.18 10.16
C LEU A 41 -9.05 19.37 11.44
N MET A 42 -8.93 20.05 12.57
CA MET A 42 -8.63 19.41 13.86
C MET A 42 -9.05 20.29 15.04
N VAL A 43 -9.10 19.72 16.25
CA VAL A 43 -9.13 20.48 17.50
C VAL A 43 -7.71 20.65 18.01
N ASP A 44 -7.29 21.90 18.24
CA ASP A 44 -6.00 22.19 18.87
C ASP A 44 -6.02 21.76 20.35
N GLN A 45 -5.10 20.88 20.74
CA GLN A 45 -5.09 20.28 22.08
C GLN A 45 -4.78 21.28 23.20
N LYS A 46 -4.06 22.38 22.90
CA LYS A 46 -3.65 23.37 23.91
C LYS A 46 -4.74 24.39 24.18
N THR A 47 -5.42 24.84 23.13
CA THR A 47 -6.41 25.91 23.17
C THR A 47 -7.85 25.40 23.15
N ASN A 48 -8.05 24.11 22.83
CA ASN A 48 -9.36 23.48 22.64
C ASN A 48 -10.23 24.19 21.59
N LYS A 49 -9.59 24.87 20.64
CA LYS A 49 -10.24 25.57 19.52
C LYS A 49 -10.22 24.69 18.28
N VAL A 50 -11.30 24.78 17.50
CA VAL A 50 -11.39 24.13 16.20
C VAL A 50 -10.54 24.92 15.20
N ILE A 51 -9.58 24.25 14.57
CA ILE A 51 -8.86 24.75 13.41
C ILE A 51 -9.69 24.39 12.19
N SER A 52 -10.24 25.39 11.48
CA SER A 52 -11.17 25.17 10.37
C SER A 52 -10.50 24.75 9.05
N GLN A 53 -9.22 25.10 8.90
CA GLN A 53 -8.35 24.71 7.79
C GLN A 53 -6.90 25.10 8.10
N SER A 54 -5.95 24.46 7.42
CA SER A 54 -4.55 24.92 7.40
C SER A 54 -3.96 24.78 6.01
N LYS A 55 -3.23 25.80 5.53
CA LYS A 55 -2.51 25.73 4.25
C LYS A 55 -1.16 25.03 4.37
N THR A 56 -0.63 24.93 5.59
CA THR A 56 0.67 24.32 5.90
C THR A 56 0.49 23.15 6.87
N PRO A 57 1.41 22.17 6.88
CA PRO A 57 1.36 21.06 7.83
C PRO A 57 1.35 21.55 9.28
N VAL A 58 0.34 21.11 10.05
CA VAL A 58 0.25 21.32 11.49
C VAL A 58 0.35 19.98 12.22
N LEU A 59 0.89 19.98 13.44
CA LEU A 59 1.05 18.76 14.22
C LEU A 59 -0.31 18.28 14.73
N LEU A 60 -0.77 17.13 14.23
CA LEU A 60 -1.99 16.48 14.71
C LEU A 60 -1.73 15.65 15.96
N LEU A 61 -0.64 14.87 15.95
CA LEU A 61 -0.27 13.97 17.04
C LEU A 61 1.24 13.87 17.17
N SER A 62 1.74 14.09 18.39
CA SER A 62 3.16 13.91 18.73
C SER A 62 3.47 12.46 19.09
N TYR A 63 4.61 11.95 18.62
CA TYR A 63 5.15 10.64 19.00
C TYR A 63 5.32 10.45 20.51
N LYS A 64 5.47 11.56 21.26
CA LYS A 64 5.60 11.55 22.73
C LYS A 64 4.30 11.15 23.43
N ASN A 65 3.15 11.41 22.79
CA ASN A 65 1.84 11.06 23.33
C ASN A 65 1.46 9.66 22.88
N HIS A 66 1.60 9.41 21.58
CA HIS A 66 1.23 8.13 20.99
C HIS A 66 1.96 7.92 19.66
N LYS A 67 2.44 6.70 19.42
CA LYS A 67 3.29 6.41 18.26
C LYS A 67 2.51 5.74 17.15
N ILE A 68 2.33 6.47 16.06
CA ILE A 68 1.67 5.99 14.84
C ILE A 68 2.67 5.27 13.95
N VAL A 69 2.25 4.15 13.34
CA VAL A 69 3.06 3.33 12.42
C VAL A 69 2.51 3.31 11.00
N LYS A 70 1.23 3.66 10.81
CA LYS A 70 0.63 3.81 9.47
C LYS A 70 -0.46 4.86 9.48
N ILE A 71 -0.56 5.61 8.38
CA ILE A 71 -1.68 6.51 8.07
C ILE A 71 -2.36 6.08 6.76
N SER A 72 -3.65 6.35 6.63
CA SER A 72 -4.41 6.12 5.39
C SER A 72 -5.56 7.11 5.32
N SER A 73 -5.66 7.84 4.20
CA SER A 73 -6.70 8.84 3.95
C SER A 73 -7.75 8.29 2.99
N GLY A 74 -9.02 8.42 3.36
CA GLY A 74 -10.15 8.32 2.44
C GLY A 74 -10.52 9.71 1.91
N CYS A 75 -11.72 9.87 1.35
CA CYS A 75 -12.17 11.15 0.79
C CYS A 75 -12.11 12.28 1.83
N ASN A 76 -12.78 12.07 2.97
CA ASN A 76 -12.93 13.09 4.02
C ASN A 76 -12.66 12.56 5.44
N HIS A 77 -11.87 11.50 5.57
CA HIS A 77 -11.42 10.99 6.87
C HIS A 77 -9.99 10.46 6.79
N LEU A 78 -9.32 10.43 7.94
CA LEU A 78 -7.98 9.90 8.13
C LEU A 78 -8.03 8.77 9.17
N MET A 79 -7.44 7.63 8.83
CA MET A 79 -7.16 6.51 9.71
C MET A 79 -5.69 6.49 10.10
N CYS A 80 -5.40 6.25 11.38
CA CYS A 80 -4.06 6.02 11.89
C CYS A 80 -4.02 4.67 12.62
N LEU A 81 -2.96 3.89 12.41
CA LEU A 81 -2.65 2.67 13.16
C LEU A 81 -1.46 2.94 14.06
N ASP A 82 -1.57 2.59 15.33
CA ASP A 82 -0.48 2.70 16.28
C ASP A 82 0.35 1.42 16.43
N GLU A 83 1.50 1.51 17.11
CA GLU A 83 2.39 0.35 17.33
C GLU A 83 1.79 -0.74 18.23
N SER A 84 0.77 -0.41 19.02
CA SER A 84 0.04 -1.37 19.86
C SER A 84 -1.07 -2.12 19.12
N GLY A 85 -1.33 -1.72 17.87
CA GLY A 85 -2.37 -2.28 17.00
C GLY A 85 -3.75 -1.65 17.17
N LYS A 86 -3.90 -0.46 17.79
CA LYS A 86 -5.19 0.24 17.82
C LYS A 86 -5.33 1.19 16.64
N VAL A 87 -6.58 1.40 16.26
CA VAL A 87 -6.98 2.24 15.13
C VAL A 87 -7.57 3.54 15.65
N TRP A 88 -7.17 4.65 15.04
CA TRP A 88 -7.62 5.99 15.39
C TRP A 88 -8.19 6.67 14.15
N THR A 89 -9.26 7.46 14.33
CA THR A 89 -9.95 8.11 13.22
C THR A 89 -10.23 9.57 13.50
N ILE A 90 -10.20 10.40 12.45
CA ILE A 90 -10.56 11.82 12.46
C ILE A 90 -11.17 12.22 11.11
N GLY A 91 -12.13 13.12 11.12
CA GLY A 91 -12.70 13.70 9.89
C GLY A 91 -14.22 13.63 9.86
N ASP A 92 -14.78 13.46 8.68
CA ASP A 92 -16.22 13.28 8.48
C ASP A 92 -16.68 11.92 9.01
N GLY A 93 -17.85 11.91 9.64
CA GLY A 93 -18.52 10.71 10.15
C GLY A 93 -19.94 10.53 9.61
N SER A 94 -20.31 11.29 8.57
CA SER A 94 -21.68 11.34 8.04
C SER A 94 -22.18 10.00 7.49
N ASP A 95 -21.27 9.12 7.09
CA ASP A 95 -21.55 7.78 6.56
C ASP A 95 -20.93 6.70 7.46
N GLY A 96 -20.67 7.01 8.74
CA GLY A 96 -20.16 6.05 9.71
C GLY A 96 -18.66 5.71 9.58
N GLN A 97 -17.93 6.32 8.66
CA GLN A 97 -16.51 6.03 8.36
C GLN A 97 -15.53 6.27 9.51
N LEU A 98 -15.96 6.87 10.63
CA LEU A 98 -15.12 6.99 11.83
C LEU A 98 -15.20 5.78 12.76
N GLY A 99 -16.26 4.97 12.67
CA GLY A 99 -16.39 3.73 13.46
C GLY A 99 -16.48 3.93 14.97
N ARG A 100 -16.68 5.16 15.47
CA ARG A 100 -16.73 5.49 16.92
C ARG A 100 -17.80 6.51 17.30
N ILE A 101 -18.62 6.94 16.34
CA ILE A 101 -19.69 7.92 16.55
C ILE A 101 -20.98 7.32 16.03
N PHE A 102 -21.75 6.71 16.94
CA PHE A 102 -23.00 6.02 16.63
C PHE A 102 -24.13 6.74 17.37
N ARG A 103 -24.86 7.64 16.67
CA ARG A 103 -26.30 7.88 16.86
C ARG A 103 -26.80 9.05 16.01
N PHE A 104 -28.08 8.90 15.70
CA PHE A 104 -28.99 9.73 14.93
C PHE A 104 -29.32 11.02 15.72
N ASP A 105 -29.60 12.12 15.02
CA ASP A 105 -29.99 13.45 15.55
C ASP A 105 -28.92 14.27 16.27
N PHE A 106 -27.75 14.39 15.65
CA PHE A 106 -26.93 15.56 15.91
C PHE A 106 -27.10 16.54 14.76
N ASP A 107 -27.66 17.69 15.09
CA ASP A 107 -27.39 18.91 14.35
C ASP A 107 -25.87 19.00 14.16
N LEU A 108 -25.39 18.78 12.93
CA LEU A 108 -23.96 18.86 12.59
C LEU A 108 -23.40 20.26 12.91
N GLU A 109 -24.26 21.25 13.15
CA GLU A 109 -23.90 22.57 13.65
C GLU A 109 -23.52 22.59 15.14
N SER A 110 -23.78 21.52 15.90
CA SER A 110 -23.37 21.42 17.29
C SER A 110 -21.84 21.35 17.40
N ILE A 111 -21.24 22.40 17.96
CA ILE A 111 -19.80 22.50 18.21
C ILE A 111 -19.23 21.30 18.99
N ARG A 112 -20.04 20.64 19.84
CA ARG A 112 -19.64 19.44 20.58
C ARG A 112 -19.37 18.26 19.64
N VAL A 113 -20.21 18.10 18.63
CA VAL A 113 -20.13 17.02 17.64
C VAL A 113 -18.95 17.30 16.72
N THR A 114 -18.84 18.52 16.21
CA THR A 114 -17.69 18.96 15.40
C THR A 114 -16.36 18.70 16.13
N ARG A 115 -16.28 19.00 17.44
CA ARG A 115 -15.08 18.71 18.23
C ARG A 115 -14.77 17.21 18.32
N ARG A 116 -15.77 16.34 18.47
CA ARG A 116 -15.57 14.88 18.51
C ARG A 116 -15.13 14.32 17.15
N LEU A 117 -15.66 14.86 16.06
CA LEU A 117 -15.29 14.51 14.68
C LEU A 117 -13.84 14.91 14.37
N LEU A 118 -13.46 16.12 14.78
CA LEU A 118 -12.15 16.73 14.50
C LEU A 118 -11.11 16.47 15.61
N SER A 119 -11.42 15.63 16.60
CA SER A 119 -10.43 15.12 17.54
C SER A 119 -10.02 13.73 17.07
N LEU A 120 -8.72 13.49 16.93
CA LEU A 120 -8.18 12.16 16.68
C LEU A 120 -8.45 11.30 17.91
N ASP A 121 -9.19 10.21 17.72
CA ASP A 121 -9.66 9.37 18.81
C ASP A 121 -9.72 7.90 18.41
N CYS A 122 -9.65 7.02 19.40
CA CYS A 122 -9.52 5.58 19.21
C CYS A 122 -10.86 4.98 18.78
N VAL A 123 -10.78 4.03 17.84
CA VAL A 123 -11.89 3.14 17.49
C VAL A 123 -11.81 1.93 18.42
N GLU A 124 -12.90 1.64 19.11
CA GLU A 124 -12.98 0.50 20.02
C GLU A 124 -13.17 -0.79 19.22
N LEU A 125 -12.06 -1.50 18.96
CA LEU A 125 -12.05 -2.79 18.30
C LEU A 125 -11.75 -3.92 19.28
N LYS A 126 -12.41 -5.06 19.11
CA LYS A 126 -12.20 -6.26 19.95
C LYS A 126 -10.82 -6.88 19.78
N HIS A 127 -10.26 -6.79 18.56
CA HIS A 127 -8.96 -7.37 18.20
C HIS A 127 -8.00 -6.27 17.78
N LYS A 128 -6.70 -6.49 18.02
CA LYS A 128 -5.63 -5.63 17.52
C LYS A 128 -5.50 -5.76 16.00
N CYS A 129 -5.10 -4.67 15.37
CA CYS A 129 -4.91 -4.57 13.93
C CYS A 129 -3.44 -4.53 13.56
N LYS A 130 -3.12 -5.12 12.40
CA LYS A 130 -1.79 -5.03 11.76
C LYS A 130 -1.79 -4.14 10.52
N ASN A 131 -2.97 -3.79 10.00
CA ASN A 131 -3.07 -2.93 8.84
C ASN A 131 -4.41 -2.17 8.80
N VAL A 132 -4.41 -1.00 8.16
CA VAL A 132 -5.60 -0.16 7.96
C VAL A 132 -5.62 0.43 6.55
N PHE A 133 -6.82 0.62 6.01
CA PHE A 133 -7.06 1.26 4.71
C PHE A 133 -8.33 2.11 4.80
N ALA A 134 -8.18 3.42 4.60
CA ALA A 134 -9.28 4.32 4.38
C ALA A 134 -9.56 4.34 2.86
N VAL A 135 -10.79 4.02 2.48
CA VAL A 135 -11.17 3.77 1.08
C VAL A 135 -12.44 4.54 0.77
N ALA A 136 -12.29 5.72 0.15
CA ALA A 136 -13.37 6.71 0.00
C ALA A 136 -14.11 7.03 1.32
N GLN A 137 -15.37 6.60 1.48
CA GLN A 137 -16.17 6.68 2.72
C GLN A 137 -16.24 5.34 3.48
N GLY A 138 -15.41 4.37 3.12
CA GLY A 138 -15.23 3.11 3.82
C GLY A 138 -13.92 3.07 4.61
N SER A 139 -13.88 2.25 5.65
CA SER A 139 -12.71 2.00 6.46
C SER A 139 -12.53 0.51 6.65
N PHE A 140 -11.31 0.03 6.42
CA PHE A 140 -10.92 -1.36 6.50
C PHE A 140 -9.79 -1.51 7.51
N ALA A 141 -9.91 -2.48 8.40
CA ALA A 141 -8.88 -2.84 9.35
C ALA A 141 -8.62 -4.35 9.27
N ILE A 142 -7.36 -4.73 9.05
CA ILE A 142 -6.93 -6.14 9.07
C ILE A 142 -6.42 -6.44 10.47
N THR A 143 -7.08 -7.37 11.15
CA THR A 143 -6.68 -7.83 12.48
C THR A 143 -5.39 -8.64 12.45
N ILE A 144 -4.75 -8.85 13.60
CA ILE A 144 -3.61 -9.77 13.72
C ILE A 144 -3.95 -11.18 13.23
N ASP A 145 -5.21 -11.60 13.42
CA ASP A 145 -5.78 -12.90 13.05
C ASP A 145 -6.24 -12.96 11.58
N ASP A 146 -5.86 -11.98 10.75
CA ASP A 146 -6.22 -11.88 9.33
C ASP A 146 -7.71 -11.66 9.01
N ASN A 147 -8.57 -11.46 10.03
CA ASN A 147 -9.95 -11.01 9.83
C ASN A 147 -10.02 -9.56 9.31
N VAL A 148 -10.96 -9.30 8.40
CA VAL A 148 -11.22 -7.97 7.83
C VAL A 148 -12.42 -7.34 8.55
N ILE A 149 -12.15 -6.30 9.33
CA ILE A 149 -13.17 -5.48 10.00
C ILE A 149 -13.44 -4.25 9.15
N VAL A 150 -14.70 -3.95 8.89
CA VAL A 150 -15.12 -2.83 8.03
C VAL A 150 -16.18 -1.96 8.70
N TRP A 151 -16.22 -0.69 8.30
CA TRP A 151 -17.29 0.25 8.62
C TRP A 151 -17.32 1.37 7.58
N GLY A 152 -18.43 2.10 7.49
CA GLY A 152 -18.64 3.18 6.53
C GLY A 152 -19.78 2.93 5.53
N LEU A 153 -19.71 3.62 4.40
CA LEU A 153 -20.72 3.54 3.32
C LEU A 153 -20.71 2.16 2.63
N ASN A 154 -21.90 1.55 2.50
CA ASN A 154 -22.11 0.26 1.83
C ASN A 154 -23.23 0.32 0.76
N GLY A 155 -23.49 1.48 0.18
CA GLY A 155 -24.59 1.69 -0.77
C GLY A 155 -24.51 0.86 -2.07
N TYR A 156 -23.34 0.31 -2.38
CA TYR A 156 -23.09 -0.59 -3.49
C TYR A 156 -22.56 -1.96 -3.03
N ALA A 157 -22.78 -2.37 -1.77
CA ALA A 157 -22.22 -3.59 -1.18
C ALA A 157 -20.68 -3.61 -1.12
N GLN A 158 -20.02 -2.45 -1.26
CA GLN A 158 -18.57 -2.35 -1.35
C GLN A 158 -17.85 -2.80 -0.07
N LEU A 159 -18.53 -2.81 1.09
CA LEU A 159 -17.99 -3.34 2.34
C LEU A 159 -18.26 -4.84 2.53
N GLY A 160 -18.77 -5.55 1.52
CA GLY A 160 -19.00 -6.99 1.60
C GLY A 160 -20.24 -7.40 2.41
N PHE A 161 -21.18 -6.47 2.60
CA PHE A 161 -22.51 -6.77 3.16
C PHE A 161 -23.57 -6.69 2.06
N PRO A 162 -24.56 -7.61 2.05
CA PRO A 162 -25.66 -7.55 1.11
C PRO A 162 -26.47 -6.26 1.29
N ILE A 163 -27.08 -5.78 0.21
CA ILE A 163 -27.98 -4.62 0.27
C ILE A 163 -29.40 -5.13 0.48
N GLU A 164 -30.03 -4.67 1.56
CA GLU A 164 -31.43 -4.96 1.87
C GLU A 164 -32.31 -3.76 1.48
N GLY A 165 -33.42 -3.99 0.77
CA GLY A 165 -34.43 -2.98 0.46
C GLY A 165 -34.02 -1.93 -0.58
N LYS A 166 -35.01 -1.43 -1.34
CA LYS A 166 -34.80 -0.35 -2.31
C LYS A 166 -34.78 1.01 -1.61
N GLY A 167 -33.72 1.80 -1.79
CA GLY A 167 -33.73 3.25 -1.54
C GLY A 167 -33.14 3.76 -0.22
N SER A 168 -32.72 2.91 0.72
CA SER A 168 -31.97 3.36 1.91
C SER A 168 -30.46 3.32 1.67
N LEU A 169 -29.76 4.41 2.02
CA LEU A 169 -28.29 4.42 2.14
C LEU A 169 -27.88 3.35 3.16
N GLN A 170 -27.34 2.24 2.67
CA GLN A 170 -26.81 1.17 3.52
C GLN A 170 -25.47 1.59 4.09
N VAL A 171 -25.36 1.60 5.41
CA VAL A 171 -24.16 2.06 6.12
C VAL A 171 -23.83 1.07 7.24
N VAL A 172 -22.60 0.57 7.26
CA VAL A 172 -22.07 -0.24 8.35
C VAL A 172 -21.48 0.71 9.39
N LYS A 173 -22.30 1.18 10.32
CA LYS A 173 -21.85 2.21 11.28
C LYS A 173 -20.85 1.65 12.28
N ILE A 174 -21.07 0.43 12.76
CA ILE A 174 -20.27 -0.23 13.79
C ILE A 174 -19.17 -1.06 13.11
N PRO A 175 -17.90 -0.96 13.54
CA PRO A 175 -16.84 -1.84 13.06
C PRO A 175 -17.23 -3.32 13.21
N THR A 176 -17.41 -4.00 12.09
CA THR A 176 -17.95 -5.37 12.03
C THR A 176 -17.08 -6.22 11.10
N PRO A 177 -16.82 -7.51 11.43
CA PRO A 177 -16.24 -8.45 10.47
C PRO A 177 -17.08 -8.49 9.19
N SER A 178 -16.43 -8.38 8.03
CA SER A 178 -17.13 -8.38 6.75
C SER A 178 -17.35 -9.80 6.24
N PRO A 179 -18.60 -10.26 6.05
CA PRO A 179 -18.86 -11.59 5.52
C PRO A 179 -18.32 -11.78 4.10
N GLY A 180 -18.33 -10.73 3.27
CA GLY A 180 -17.77 -10.77 1.90
C GLY A 180 -16.25 -10.91 1.82
N PHE A 181 -15.52 -10.74 2.94
CA PHE A 181 -14.05 -10.81 2.99
C PHE A 181 -13.55 -11.87 3.99
N GLU A 182 -14.40 -12.83 4.39
CA GLU A 182 -14.02 -13.96 5.26
C GLU A 182 -13.29 -15.08 4.52
N SER A 183 -13.54 -15.22 3.23
CA SER A 183 -12.95 -16.25 2.36
C SER A 183 -11.80 -15.68 1.50
N ASN A 184 -11.08 -16.53 0.77
CA ASN A 184 -9.99 -16.16 -0.16
C ASN A 184 -8.65 -15.74 0.45
N GLY A 185 -8.47 -16.03 1.75
CA GLY A 185 -7.20 -15.93 2.44
C GLY A 185 -6.82 -14.51 2.88
N PRO A 186 -5.65 -14.34 3.52
CA PRO A 186 -5.23 -13.06 4.07
C PRO A 186 -5.09 -11.96 3.02
N TYR A 187 -5.82 -10.87 3.18
CA TYR A 187 -5.71 -9.70 2.32
C TYR A 187 -4.44 -8.89 2.58
N ALA A 188 -3.86 -8.34 1.52
CA ALA A 188 -2.67 -7.50 1.56
C ALA A 188 -3.01 -6.01 1.40
N CYS A 189 -3.98 -5.68 0.54
CA CYS A 189 -4.35 -4.30 0.26
C CYS A 189 -5.81 -4.15 -0.18
N PHE A 190 -6.36 -2.94 0.04
CA PHE A 190 -7.70 -2.51 -0.37
C PHE A 190 -7.61 -1.11 -0.96
N SER A 191 -8.39 -0.84 -2.01
CA SER A 191 -8.61 0.51 -2.56
C SER A 191 -9.94 0.54 -3.32
N GLY A 192 -10.52 1.72 -3.54
CA GLY A 192 -11.90 1.79 -4.00
C GLY A 192 -12.63 3.11 -3.74
N GLU A 193 -13.82 3.19 -4.32
CA GLU A 193 -14.80 4.24 -4.05
C GLU A 193 -16.20 3.63 -3.97
N HIS A 194 -16.90 3.50 -5.11
CA HIS A 194 -18.16 2.76 -5.23
C HIS A 194 -17.96 1.26 -5.50
N HIS A 195 -16.72 0.84 -5.72
CA HIS A 195 -16.29 -0.54 -5.81
C HIS A 195 -14.99 -0.69 -5.02
N ILE A 196 -14.70 -1.89 -4.53
CA ILE A 196 -13.43 -2.21 -3.87
C ILE A 196 -12.64 -3.16 -4.74
N LEU A 197 -11.37 -2.83 -4.91
CA LEU A 197 -10.32 -3.74 -5.35
C LEU A 197 -9.56 -4.21 -4.12
N SER A 198 -9.25 -5.50 -4.10
CA SER A 198 -8.41 -6.08 -3.06
C SER A 198 -7.48 -7.13 -3.65
N ALA A 199 -6.28 -7.23 -3.11
CA ALA A 199 -5.36 -8.30 -3.43
C ALA A 199 -5.01 -9.10 -2.17
N ASN A 200 -4.99 -10.42 -2.28
CA ASN A 200 -4.55 -11.29 -1.19
C ASN A 200 -3.02 -11.46 -1.18
N ARG A 201 -2.48 -12.12 -0.16
CA ARG A 201 -1.03 -12.38 -0.02
C ARG A 201 -0.47 -13.31 -1.11
N GLN A 202 -1.34 -14.04 -1.80
CA GLN A 202 -1.00 -14.88 -2.95
C GLN A 202 -0.94 -14.07 -4.26
N GLY A 203 -1.28 -12.77 -4.20
CA GLY A 203 -1.27 -11.87 -5.34
C GLY A 203 -2.51 -12.02 -6.23
N GLU A 204 -3.55 -12.69 -5.75
CA GLU A 204 -4.82 -12.85 -6.46
C GLU A 204 -5.68 -11.59 -6.28
N LEU A 205 -6.26 -11.11 -7.38
CA LEU A 205 -7.03 -9.87 -7.44
C LEU A 205 -8.53 -10.17 -7.32
N TYR A 206 -9.20 -9.40 -6.49
CA TYR A 206 -10.64 -9.48 -6.25
C TYR A 206 -11.32 -8.12 -6.38
N SER A 207 -12.56 -8.13 -6.83
CA SER A 207 -13.40 -6.94 -6.99
C SER A 207 -14.82 -7.18 -6.47
N ILE A 208 -15.42 -6.13 -5.89
CA ILE A 208 -16.79 -6.12 -5.38
C ILE A 208 -17.36 -4.71 -5.50
N GLY A 209 -18.67 -4.59 -5.62
CA GLY A 209 -19.38 -3.32 -5.53
C GLY A 209 -20.10 -2.94 -6.81
N ARG A 210 -20.07 -1.64 -7.17
CA ARG A 210 -20.75 -1.14 -8.37
C ARG A 210 -20.16 -1.74 -9.66
N VAL A 211 -21.02 -2.16 -10.58
CA VAL A 211 -20.64 -2.95 -11.77
C VAL A 211 -20.40 -2.10 -13.02
N CYS A 212 -21.07 -0.95 -13.14
CA CYS A 212 -21.06 -0.17 -14.38
C CYS A 212 -19.65 0.31 -14.79
N ASP A 213 -19.51 0.64 -16.08
CA ASP A 213 -18.27 1.11 -16.72
C ASP A 213 -17.11 0.10 -16.72
N GLY A 214 -17.38 -1.19 -16.48
CA GLY A 214 -16.35 -2.23 -16.48
C GLY A 214 -15.39 -2.19 -15.29
N ARG A 215 -15.64 -1.35 -14.28
CA ARG A 215 -14.73 -1.07 -13.14
C ARG A 215 -14.32 -2.29 -12.31
N LEU A 216 -15.08 -3.39 -12.38
CA LEU A 216 -14.78 -4.62 -11.66
C LEU A 216 -13.77 -5.52 -12.39
N GLY A 217 -13.47 -5.28 -13.67
CA GLY A 217 -12.45 -6.04 -14.41
C GLY A 217 -12.92 -7.43 -14.84
N ILE A 218 -14.24 -7.65 -14.88
CA ILE A 218 -14.88 -8.92 -15.19
C ILE A 218 -15.75 -8.74 -16.44
N GLU A 219 -15.46 -9.52 -17.47
CA GLU A 219 -16.21 -9.48 -18.73
C GLU A 219 -17.62 -10.02 -18.56
N ASN A 220 -18.56 -9.41 -19.29
CA ASN A 220 -19.95 -9.87 -19.37
C ASN A 220 -20.65 -10.03 -18.01
N LEU A 221 -20.19 -9.29 -16.98
CA LEU A 221 -20.76 -9.36 -15.65
C LEU A 221 -22.17 -8.75 -15.66
N GLN A 222 -23.17 -9.61 -15.51
CA GLN A 222 -24.56 -9.22 -15.33
C GLN A 222 -24.85 -9.17 -13.83
N ALA A 223 -25.28 -8.00 -13.35
CA ALA A 223 -25.59 -7.79 -11.95
C ALA A 223 -26.95 -7.09 -11.81
N GLU A 224 -27.75 -7.52 -10.84
CA GLU A 224 -29.01 -6.86 -10.55
C GLU A 224 -28.77 -5.46 -9.98
N ASN A 225 -29.45 -4.44 -10.51
CA ASN A 225 -29.32 -3.04 -10.10
C ASN A 225 -27.87 -2.49 -10.15
N ASP A 226 -27.03 -3.01 -11.07
CA ASP A 226 -25.61 -2.64 -11.23
C ASP A 226 -24.75 -2.86 -9.97
N ILE A 227 -25.12 -3.83 -9.12
CA ILE A 227 -24.43 -4.10 -7.85
C ILE A 227 -23.99 -5.56 -7.74
N GLN A 228 -22.70 -5.75 -7.54
CA GLN A 228 -22.09 -7.03 -7.21
C GLN A 228 -21.84 -7.10 -5.69
N SER A 229 -22.65 -7.88 -4.99
CA SER A 229 -22.63 -8.00 -3.52
C SER A 229 -21.74 -9.13 -2.97
N THR A 230 -21.22 -9.98 -3.85
CA THR A 230 -20.25 -11.02 -3.49
C THR A 230 -18.91 -10.72 -4.13
N LEU A 231 -17.83 -10.98 -3.40
CA LEU A 231 -16.48 -10.74 -3.89
C LEU A 231 -16.15 -11.70 -5.04
N LEU A 232 -15.72 -11.14 -6.17
CA LEU A 232 -15.37 -11.89 -7.37
C LEU A 232 -13.88 -11.84 -7.64
N ARG A 233 -13.32 -12.96 -8.11
CA ARG A 233 -11.93 -13.03 -8.57
C ARG A 233 -11.82 -12.49 -9.99
N VAL A 234 -10.79 -11.67 -10.25
CA VAL A 234 -10.47 -11.18 -11.60
C VAL A 234 -9.55 -12.19 -12.29
N GLU A 235 -10.13 -13.22 -12.89
CA GLU A 235 -9.39 -14.36 -13.46
C GLU A 235 -8.56 -14.01 -14.71
N SER A 236 -8.98 -12.97 -15.44
CA SER A 236 -8.28 -12.46 -16.61
C SER A 236 -6.85 -12.00 -16.30
N LEU A 237 -6.54 -11.68 -15.04
CA LEU A 237 -5.21 -11.32 -14.59
C LEU A 237 -4.55 -12.45 -13.77
N SER A 238 -3.79 -13.31 -14.45
CA SER A 238 -3.04 -14.43 -13.85
C SER A 238 -1.68 -14.02 -13.23
N LYS A 239 -1.50 -12.73 -12.90
CA LYS A 239 -0.24 -12.15 -12.41
C LYS A 239 -0.26 -11.95 -10.90
N PHE A 240 0.91 -12.03 -10.27
CA PHE A 240 1.04 -11.69 -8.85
C PHE A 240 0.87 -10.18 -8.65
N VAL A 241 -0.29 -9.77 -8.14
CA VAL A 241 -0.61 -8.37 -7.81
C VAL A 241 0.07 -7.95 -6.51
N LEU A 242 0.83 -6.86 -6.56
CA LEU A 242 1.46 -6.26 -5.38
C LEU A 242 0.58 -5.19 -4.73
N GLY A 243 -0.21 -4.49 -5.53
CA GLY A 243 -1.09 -3.45 -5.03
C GLY A 243 -2.14 -3.01 -6.03
N VAL A 244 -3.14 -2.33 -5.50
CA VAL A 244 -4.33 -1.86 -6.23
C VAL A 244 -4.59 -0.40 -5.88
N THR A 245 -5.14 0.34 -6.84
CA THR A 245 -5.72 1.66 -6.60
C THR A 245 -6.94 1.85 -7.48
N ALA A 246 -7.95 2.55 -6.98
CA ALA A 246 -9.15 2.86 -7.75
C ALA A 246 -9.57 4.31 -7.50
N ALA A 247 -10.16 4.94 -8.51
CA ALA A 247 -10.74 6.27 -8.40
C ALA A 247 -11.87 6.44 -9.43
N GLY A 248 -13.03 6.94 -8.99
CA GLY A 248 -14.21 7.07 -9.83
C GLY A 248 -14.66 5.72 -10.39
N SER A 249 -14.64 5.63 -11.71
CA SER A 249 -14.94 4.41 -12.47
C SER A 249 -13.69 3.70 -12.99
N CYS A 250 -12.48 4.12 -12.57
CA CYS A 250 -11.21 3.57 -13.02
C CYS A 250 -10.56 2.70 -11.96
N SER A 251 -9.90 1.66 -12.42
CA SER A 251 -9.30 0.60 -11.62
C SER A 251 -7.91 0.31 -12.11
N PHE A 252 -6.97 0.13 -11.18
CA PHE A 252 -5.57 -0.06 -11.49
C PHE A 252 -4.94 -1.09 -10.55
N CYS A 253 -3.98 -1.83 -11.07
CA CYS A 253 -3.10 -2.66 -10.25
C CYS A 253 -1.68 -2.68 -10.80
N TRP A 254 -0.72 -3.01 -9.94
CA TRP A 254 0.66 -3.26 -10.35
C TRP A 254 1.13 -4.62 -9.83
N THR A 255 1.99 -5.25 -10.60
CA THR A 255 2.39 -6.65 -10.42
C THR A 255 3.84 -6.77 -9.97
N ARG A 256 4.22 -7.93 -9.43
CA ARG A 256 5.60 -8.23 -9.01
C ARG A 256 6.61 -8.12 -10.16
N GLU A 257 6.15 -8.37 -11.39
CA GLU A 257 6.93 -8.26 -12.61
C GLU A 257 7.29 -6.79 -12.94
N GLY A 258 6.65 -5.81 -12.30
CA GLY A 258 6.83 -4.39 -12.57
C GLY A 258 5.94 -3.88 -13.72
N LYS A 259 4.89 -4.63 -14.05
CA LYS A 259 3.86 -4.24 -15.01
C LYS A 259 2.65 -3.61 -14.30
N ALA A 260 2.01 -2.66 -14.96
CA ALA A 260 0.78 -2.02 -14.52
C ALA A 260 -0.38 -2.39 -15.45
N TYR A 261 -1.57 -2.54 -14.88
CA TYR A 261 -2.79 -2.82 -15.62
C TYR A 261 -3.89 -1.84 -15.18
N SER A 262 -4.75 -1.48 -16.11
CA SER A 262 -5.88 -0.57 -15.90
C SER A 262 -7.14 -1.08 -16.60
N TRP A 263 -8.30 -0.80 -16.01
CA TRP A 263 -9.62 -1.10 -16.56
C TRP A 263 -10.66 -0.15 -15.96
N GLY A 264 -11.88 -0.15 -16.50
CA GLY A 264 -12.95 0.77 -16.12
C GLY A 264 -13.28 1.80 -17.20
N ALA A 265 -13.81 2.96 -16.82
CA ALA A 265 -14.13 4.03 -17.76
C ALA A 265 -12.86 4.65 -18.38
N ASN A 266 -12.76 4.69 -19.70
CA ASN A 266 -11.60 5.27 -20.41
C ASN A 266 -11.89 6.65 -21.03
N ILE A 267 -12.69 7.47 -20.35
CA ILE A 267 -13.03 8.81 -20.83
C ILE A 267 -11.78 9.69 -20.77
N GLY A 268 -11.37 10.30 -21.89
CA GLY A 268 -10.23 11.22 -21.92
C GLY A 268 -8.86 10.58 -21.64
N GLY A 269 -8.72 9.26 -21.80
CA GLY A 269 -7.46 8.54 -21.59
C GLY A 269 -7.08 8.35 -20.13
N MET A 270 -8.04 8.44 -19.20
CA MET A 270 -7.82 8.30 -17.75
C MET A 270 -7.21 6.95 -17.35
N LEU A 271 -7.28 5.91 -18.19
CA LEU A 271 -6.63 4.63 -17.92
C LEU A 271 -5.15 4.59 -18.37
N GLY A 272 -4.66 5.60 -19.09
CA GLY A 272 -3.33 5.55 -19.70
C GLY A 272 -3.26 4.62 -20.92
N LEU A 273 -4.42 4.25 -21.46
CA LEU A 273 -4.57 3.41 -22.63
C LEU A 273 -4.96 4.27 -23.85
N PRO A 274 -4.72 3.78 -25.08
CA PRO A 274 -5.26 4.41 -26.28
C PRO A 274 -6.77 4.64 -26.14
N VAL A 275 -7.24 5.78 -26.67
CA VAL A 275 -8.66 6.08 -26.73
C VAL A 275 -9.18 5.52 -28.04
N GLU A 276 -9.70 4.30 -28.02
CA GLU A 276 -10.45 3.71 -29.13
C GLU A 276 -11.96 3.89 -28.89
N GLU A 277 -12.78 3.73 -29.94
CA GLU A 277 -14.25 3.79 -29.86
C GLU A 277 -14.79 2.58 -29.10
N ASP A 278 -14.64 2.57 -27.78
CA ASP A 278 -15.44 1.84 -26.79
C ASP A 278 -15.11 2.41 -25.40
N LEU A 279 -16.08 3.10 -24.79
CA LEU A 279 -15.91 4.04 -23.66
C LEU A 279 -15.47 3.41 -22.33
N SER A 280 -15.41 2.08 -22.24
CA SER A 280 -15.10 1.35 -21.01
C SER A 280 -14.36 0.05 -21.31
N ILE A 281 -13.26 -0.17 -20.59
CA ILE A 281 -12.43 -1.37 -20.65
C ILE A 281 -12.86 -2.32 -19.54
N THR A 282 -13.37 -3.50 -19.88
CA THR A 282 -13.91 -4.46 -18.91
C THR A 282 -12.89 -5.46 -18.40
N THR A 283 -11.68 -5.52 -18.99
CA THR A 283 -10.59 -6.40 -18.56
C THR A 283 -9.32 -5.64 -18.22
N PRO A 284 -8.55 -6.10 -17.20
CA PRO A 284 -7.25 -5.54 -16.90
C PRO A 284 -6.35 -5.52 -18.14
N THR A 285 -6.08 -4.32 -18.65
CA THR A 285 -5.27 -4.11 -19.86
C THR A 285 -3.94 -3.47 -19.47
N GLU A 286 -2.84 -3.98 -20.02
CA GLU A 286 -1.49 -3.53 -19.66
C GLU A 286 -1.28 -2.06 -20.07
N ILE A 287 -0.85 -1.24 -19.12
CA ILE A 287 -0.51 0.16 -19.40
C ILE A 287 0.85 0.19 -20.09
N PRO A 288 0.98 0.85 -21.26
CA PRO A 288 2.25 0.97 -21.94
C PRO A 288 3.24 1.79 -21.10
N VAL A 289 4.30 1.15 -20.62
CA VAL A 289 5.41 1.76 -19.88
C VAL A 289 6.72 1.53 -20.67
N PRO A 290 7.65 2.50 -20.72
CA PRO A 290 8.90 2.29 -21.46
C PRO A 290 9.68 1.08 -20.95
N GLN A 291 10.23 0.28 -21.86
CA GLN A 291 10.81 -1.05 -21.58
C GLN A 291 11.93 -1.03 -20.52
N ASP A 292 12.62 0.09 -20.33
CA ASP A 292 13.70 0.24 -19.36
C ASP A 292 13.23 0.51 -17.93
N PHE A 293 11.93 0.53 -17.66
CA PHE A 293 11.38 0.89 -16.37
C PHE A 293 10.47 -0.21 -15.80
N SER A 294 10.40 -0.27 -14.47
CA SER A 294 9.48 -1.14 -13.75
C SER A 294 8.58 -0.30 -12.86
N VAL A 295 7.27 -0.51 -12.95
CA VAL A 295 6.28 0.15 -12.09
C VAL A 295 6.40 -0.42 -10.68
N VAL A 296 6.53 0.48 -9.70
CA VAL A 296 6.61 0.13 -8.28
C VAL A 296 5.34 0.51 -7.52
N GLN A 297 4.61 1.52 -8.01
CA GLN A 297 3.36 1.96 -7.42
C GLN A 297 2.49 2.75 -8.41
N LEU A 298 1.17 2.66 -8.24
CA LEU A 298 0.19 3.57 -8.83
C LEU A 298 -0.56 4.35 -7.75
N ALA A 299 -0.95 5.58 -8.07
CA ALA A 299 -1.91 6.36 -7.31
C ALA A 299 -2.96 6.95 -8.25
N ALA A 300 -4.25 6.75 -7.97
CA ALA A 300 -5.34 7.29 -8.77
C ALA A 300 -6.06 8.44 -8.04
N MET A 301 -6.52 9.41 -8.82
CA MET A 301 -7.39 10.52 -8.45
C MET A 301 -8.60 10.53 -9.39
N LEU A 302 -9.64 11.29 -9.06
CA LEU A 302 -10.92 11.31 -9.79
C LEU A 302 -10.77 11.49 -11.32
N LEU A 303 -9.77 12.26 -11.77
CA LEU A 303 -9.56 12.60 -13.19
C LEU A 303 -8.12 12.35 -13.68
N SER A 304 -7.27 11.73 -12.86
CA SER A 304 -5.85 11.53 -13.20
C SER A 304 -5.26 10.37 -12.42
N PHE A 305 -4.14 9.83 -12.90
CA PHE A 305 -3.37 8.84 -12.16
C PHE A 305 -1.87 9.12 -12.31
N PHE A 306 -1.09 8.58 -11.38
CA PHE A 306 0.35 8.72 -11.31
C PHE A 306 0.99 7.33 -11.32
N LEU A 307 1.90 7.13 -12.27
CA LEU A 307 2.79 5.96 -12.35
C LEU A 307 4.12 6.29 -11.68
N PHE A 308 4.48 5.52 -10.66
CA PHE A 308 5.81 5.54 -10.08
C PHE A 308 6.59 4.36 -10.63
N TYR A 309 7.70 4.64 -11.31
CA TYR A 309 8.54 3.63 -11.93
C TYR A 309 10.03 3.88 -11.66
N ILE A 310 10.81 2.81 -11.63
CA ILE A 310 12.27 2.84 -11.40
C ILE A 310 12.97 2.24 -12.62
N PRO A 311 14.07 2.83 -13.11
CA PRO A 311 14.91 2.21 -14.15
C PRO A 311 15.30 0.78 -13.77
N GLN A 312 15.11 -0.17 -14.68
CA GLN A 312 15.50 -1.57 -14.50
C GLN A 312 16.99 -1.72 -14.19
N ARG A 313 17.83 -0.81 -14.73
CA ARG A 313 19.27 -0.76 -14.42
C ARG A 313 19.55 -0.40 -12.96
N LEU A 314 18.72 0.46 -12.33
CA LEU A 314 18.80 0.76 -10.90
C LEU A 314 18.27 -0.39 -10.04
N ARG A 315 17.46 -1.30 -10.60
CA ARG A 315 17.07 -2.56 -9.94
C ARG A 315 18.28 -3.50 -9.74
N MET A 316 19.35 -3.34 -10.53
CA MET A 316 20.61 -4.09 -10.38
C MET A 316 21.61 -3.43 -9.40
N PHE A 317 21.46 -2.13 -9.11
CA PHE A 317 22.26 -1.48 -8.08
C PHE A 317 21.49 -1.50 -6.76
N LYS A 318 22.01 -2.25 -5.78
CA LYS A 318 21.65 -2.05 -4.37
C LYS A 318 21.88 -0.58 -4.03
N VAL A 319 20.83 0.23 -3.99
CA VAL A 319 20.94 1.64 -3.61
C VAL A 319 21.09 1.71 -2.09
N LYS A 320 22.34 1.54 -1.63
CA LYS A 320 22.80 1.99 -0.32
C LYS A 320 22.82 3.52 -0.36
N ASN A 321 21.98 4.16 0.46
CA ASN A 321 21.95 5.59 0.73
C ASN A 321 21.66 6.52 -0.47
N PHE A 322 20.42 7.00 -0.57
CA PHE A 322 20.19 8.38 -0.98
C PHE A 322 19.42 9.11 0.12
N SER A 323 20.04 10.17 0.63
CA SER A 323 19.36 11.32 1.22
C SER A 323 18.29 11.81 0.24
N ASN A 324 17.05 11.94 0.73
CA ASN A 324 16.01 12.87 0.28
C ASN A 324 16.17 13.39 -1.17
N THR A 325 15.69 12.63 -2.17
CA THR A 325 15.07 13.10 -3.45
C THR A 325 14.93 11.88 -4.39
N VAL A 326 13.73 11.32 -4.49
CA VAL A 326 13.37 10.50 -5.67
C VAL A 326 12.90 11.47 -6.75
N ILE A 327 13.61 11.50 -7.88
CA ILE A 327 13.27 12.33 -9.04
C ILE A 327 11.93 11.85 -9.59
N ILE A 328 10.89 12.67 -9.39
CA ILE A 328 9.57 12.52 -9.99
C ILE A 328 9.67 13.05 -11.43
N MET A 329 9.72 12.16 -12.43
CA MET A 329 9.53 12.60 -13.82
C MET A 329 8.02 12.66 -14.13
N LEU A 330 7.48 13.87 -14.01
CA LEU A 330 6.15 14.25 -14.52
C LEU A 330 6.21 14.31 -16.06
N SER A 331 5.44 13.45 -16.73
CA SER A 331 5.06 13.70 -18.13
C SER A 331 3.67 14.32 -18.16
N LEU A 332 3.59 15.65 -18.05
CA LEU A 332 2.39 16.41 -18.39
C LEU A 332 2.71 17.27 -19.62
N LYS A 333 2.29 16.82 -20.81
CA LYS A 333 2.15 17.70 -21.98
C LYS A 333 0.85 18.49 -21.84
N LEU A 334 0.79 19.45 -20.92
CA LEU A 334 -0.26 20.46 -20.90
C LEU A 334 0.37 21.80 -20.50
N ASN A 335 0.60 22.65 -21.50
CA ASN A 335 0.88 24.07 -21.30
C ASN A 335 -0.36 24.68 -20.65
N PHE A 336 -0.39 24.90 -19.34
CA PHE A 336 -1.06 26.02 -18.65
C PHE A 336 -0.78 25.89 -17.14
N ILE A 337 -0.12 26.90 -16.58
CA ILE A 337 0.23 26.98 -15.15
C ILE A 337 -1.05 27.34 -14.38
N TYR A 338 -1.63 26.36 -13.69
CA TYR A 338 -2.56 26.58 -12.58
C TYR A 338 -2.13 25.74 -11.38
N TYR A 339 -2.13 26.35 -10.19
CA TYR A 339 -1.83 25.73 -8.90
C TYR A 339 -2.78 24.54 -8.65
N LEU A 340 -2.32 23.33 -8.94
CA LEU A 340 -3.08 22.09 -8.73
C LEU A 340 -2.80 21.56 -7.32
N PHE A 341 -3.81 21.56 -6.45
CA PHE A 341 -3.78 20.89 -5.16
C PHE A 341 -3.68 19.37 -5.38
N ILE A 342 -2.65 18.75 -4.83
CA ILE A 342 -2.29 17.35 -5.10
C ILE A 342 -2.93 16.44 -4.03
N SER A 343 -3.90 15.61 -4.42
CA SER A 343 -4.55 14.56 -3.60
C SER A 343 -3.91 13.18 -3.78
N PHE A 344 -2.85 12.86 -3.03
CA PHE A 344 -2.26 11.53 -2.99
C PHE A 344 -3.13 10.45 -2.30
N HIS A 345 -3.67 9.46 -3.01
CA HIS A 345 -3.97 8.18 -2.35
C HIS A 345 -2.65 7.49 -1.95
N THR A 346 -2.61 6.96 -0.72
CA THR A 346 -1.47 6.42 0.03
C THR A 346 -0.25 6.02 -0.83
N VAL A 347 0.85 6.78 -0.76
CA VAL A 347 2.16 6.33 -1.26
C VAL A 347 2.73 5.32 -0.27
N GLN A 348 2.50 4.02 -0.50
CA GLN A 348 3.20 2.95 0.20
C GLN A 348 4.43 2.58 -0.63
N LEU A 349 5.57 3.21 -0.33
CA LEU A 349 6.86 2.55 -0.57
C LEU A 349 6.94 1.36 0.41
N PHE A 350 6.23 0.28 0.11
CA PHE A 350 6.27 -0.95 0.89
C PHE A 350 7.53 -1.72 0.49
N PHE A 351 8.66 -1.38 1.09
CA PHE A 351 9.64 -2.41 1.37
C PHE A 351 9.09 -3.16 2.59
N PRO A 352 8.71 -4.45 2.49
CA PRO A 352 8.25 -5.18 3.66
C PRO A 352 9.33 -5.00 4.73
N LYS A 353 8.99 -4.44 5.89
CA LYS A 353 9.96 -4.20 6.97
C LYS A 353 10.80 -5.45 7.25
N MET A 354 10.16 -6.62 7.16
CA MET A 354 10.78 -7.94 7.30
C MET A 354 11.80 -8.28 6.20
N GLU A 355 11.58 -7.85 4.95
CA GLU A 355 12.52 -8.06 3.85
C GLU A 355 13.67 -7.03 3.90
N ALA A 356 13.39 -5.80 4.33
CA ALA A 356 14.40 -4.79 4.60
C ALA A 356 15.34 -5.21 5.76
N ASP A 357 14.78 -5.74 6.85
CA ASP A 357 15.54 -6.25 7.99
C ASP A 357 16.40 -7.47 7.60
N LEU A 358 15.85 -8.40 6.81
CA LEU A 358 16.60 -9.57 6.30
C LEU A 358 17.75 -9.15 5.37
N VAL A 359 17.52 -8.19 4.48
CA VAL A 359 18.56 -7.66 3.58
C VAL A 359 19.65 -6.96 4.38
N LYS A 360 19.28 -6.19 5.41
CA LYS A 360 20.22 -5.52 6.30
C LYS A 360 21.08 -6.54 7.05
N GLU A 361 20.47 -7.55 7.67
CA GLU A 361 21.19 -8.62 8.35
C GLU A 361 22.11 -9.40 7.40
N PHE A 362 21.64 -9.70 6.18
CA PHE A 362 22.45 -10.35 5.15
C PHE A 362 23.69 -9.52 4.78
N GLU A 363 23.55 -8.20 4.63
CA GLU A 363 24.67 -7.31 4.32
C GLU A 363 25.67 -7.20 5.46
N GLU A 364 25.19 -7.02 6.69
CA GLU A 364 26.02 -6.98 7.89
C GLU A 364 26.84 -8.26 8.01
N VAL A 365 26.18 -9.41 7.89
CA VAL A 365 26.80 -10.74 7.99
C VAL A 365 27.80 -10.99 6.86
N ALA A 366 27.49 -10.56 5.62
CA ALA A 366 28.40 -10.66 4.49
C ALA A 366 29.68 -9.80 4.65
N GLU A 367 29.60 -8.65 5.35
CA GLU A 367 30.79 -7.87 5.71
C GLU A 367 31.63 -8.60 6.76
N GLN A 368 31.03 -9.30 7.71
CA GLN A 368 31.78 -10.07 8.73
C GLN A 368 32.59 -11.23 8.11
N VAL A 369 32.08 -11.87 7.05
CA VAL A 369 32.83 -12.92 6.31
C VAL A 369 34.16 -12.40 5.78
N ARG A 370 34.21 -11.13 5.36
CA ARG A 370 35.45 -10.50 4.85
C ARG A 370 36.46 -10.22 5.96
N ARG A 371 36.05 -10.28 7.23
CA ARG A 371 36.84 -9.98 8.44
C ARG A 371 37.00 -11.21 9.35
N LEU A 372 36.96 -12.41 8.78
CA LEU A 372 37.24 -13.64 9.53
C LEU A 372 38.73 -13.70 9.89
N LYS A 373 39.04 -14.08 11.13
CA LYS A 373 40.43 -14.20 11.63
C LYS A 373 41.23 -15.28 10.93
N SER A 374 40.53 -16.27 10.37
CA SER A 374 41.14 -17.43 9.72
C SER A 374 40.33 -17.84 8.50
N ARG A 375 41.03 -18.35 7.47
CA ARG A 375 40.42 -18.71 6.18
C ARG A 375 39.58 -19.99 6.34
N PRO A 376 38.28 -19.97 5.98
CA PRO A 376 37.46 -21.18 5.94
C PRO A 376 37.97 -22.20 4.91
N THR A 377 37.47 -23.44 5.00
CA THR A 377 37.78 -24.49 4.02
C THR A 377 37.26 -24.13 2.62
N ASP A 378 37.88 -24.69 1.57
CA ASP A 378 37.47 -24.42 0.19
C ASP A 378 36.00 -24.83 -0.08
N ASN A 379 35.50 -25.87 0.59
CA ASN A 379 34.09 -26.29 0.51
C ASN A 379 33.14 -25.26 1.16
N GLU A 380 33.47 -24.74 2.34
CA GLU A 380 32.68 -23.69 3.00
C GLU A 380 32.65 -22.40 2.16
N LEU A 381 33.78 -22.05 1.53
CA LEU A 381 33.86 -20.91 0.62
C LEU A 381 33.00 -21.08 -0.63
N LEU A 382 32.95 -22.30 -1.20
CA LEU A 382 32.12 -22.61 -2.37
C LEU A 382 30.62 -22.53 -2.06
N GLU A 383 30.19 -23.06 -0.91
CA GLU A 383 28.79 -22.99 -0.46
C GLU A 383 28.37 -21.54 -0.14
N LEU A 384 29.21 -20.78 0.58
CA LEU A 384 28.97 -19.35 0.81
C LEU A 384 28.86 -18.58 -0.50
N TYR A 385 29.74 -18.87 -1.47
CA TYR A 385 29.69 -18.25 -2.79
C TYR A 385 28.38 -18.56 -3.52
N ALA A 386 27.95 -19.82 -3.53
CA ALA A 386 26.73 -20.25 -4.19
C ALA A 386 25.49 -19.60 -3.56
N LEU A 387 25.39 -19.60 -2.23
CA LEU A 387 24.30 -18.93 -1.50
C LEU A 387 24.30 -17.42 -1.71
N TYR A 388 25.48 -16.78 -1.72
CA TYR A 388 25.60 -15.35 -2.00
C TYR A 388 25.16 -14.99 -3.43
N LYS A 389 25.59 -15.77 -4.44
CA LYS A 389 25.16 -15.57 -5.84
C LYS A 389 23.68 -15.85 -6.02
N GLN A 390 23.12 -16.90 -5.40
CA GLN A 390 21.69 -17.18 -5.43
C GLN A 390 20.89 -16.04 -4.77
N SER A 391 21.38 -15.50 -3.65
CA SER A 391 20.75 -14.39 -2.92
C SER A 391 20.77 -13.06 -3.69
N THR A 392 21.83 -12.80 -4.46
CA THR A 392 22.03 -11.51 -5.15
C THR A 392 21.55 -11.54 -6.59
N VAL A 393 21.93 -12.57 -7.34
CA VAL A 393 21.66 -12.71 -8.78
C VAL A 393 20.39 -13.52 -9.02
N GLY A 394 20.22 -14.65 -8.31
CA GLY A 394 19.15 -15.61 -8.56
C GLY A 394 19.70 -16.87 -9.21
N ASP A 395 18.89 -17.57 -10.00
CA ASP A 395 19.32 -18.79 -10.71
C ASP A 395 20.51 -18.52 -11.64
N ALA A 396 21.41 -19.50 -11.76
CA ALA A 396 22.58 -19.45 -12.64
C ALA A 396 22.16 -19.49 -14.13
N SER A 397 21.83 -18.32 -14.70
CA SER A 397 21.50 -18.14 -16.12
C SER A 397 22.71 -17.78 -16.99
N GLU A 398 23.86 -17.51 -16.37
CA GLU A 398 25.13 -17.20 -17.05
C GLU A 398 25.69 -18.46 -17.75
N GLU A 399 26.35 -18.28 -18.90
CA GLU A 399 27.01 -19.37 -19.63
C GLU A 399 28.04 -20.09 -18.75
N LYS A 400 28.10 -21.42 -18.90
CA LYS A 400 29.01 -22.25 -18.12
C LYS A 400 30.46 -21.88 -18.47
N PRO A 401 31.33 -21.60 -17.47
CA PRO A 401 32.73 -21.30 -17.71
C PRO A 401 33.44 -22.39 -18.52
N GLY A 402 34.34 -21.96 -19.41
CA GLY A 402 35.09 -22.83 -20.32
C GLY A 402 35.95 -23.86 -19.59
N VAL A 403 36.33 -24.93 -20.31
CA VAL A 403 36.98 -26.12 -19.73
C VAL A 403 38.32 -25.82 -19.03
N PHE A 404 38.98 -24.73 -19.40
CA PHE A 404 40.25 -24.29 -18.82
C PHE A 404 40.10 -23.42 -17.55
N ASP A 405 38.88 -22.97 -17.20
CA ASP A 405 38.59 -22.26 -15.95
C ASP A 405 38.03 -23.21 -14.88
N PHE A 406 38.93 -24.00 -14.29
CA PHE A 406 38.58 -24.98 -13.26
C PHE A 406 37.91 -24.34 -12.03
N LYS A 407 38.33 -23.13 -11.62
CA LYS A 407 37.77 -22.44 -10.44
C LYS A 407 36.39 -21.86 -10.73
N GLY A 408 36.21 -21.20 -11.87
CA GLY A 408 34.91 -20.70 -12.30
C GLY A 408 33.91 -21.83 -12.50
N LYS A 409 34.34 -22.95 -13.07
CA LYS A 409 33.52 -24.15 -13.24
C LYS A 409 33.00 -24.70 -11.90
N SER A 410 33.87 -24.88 -10.91
CA SER A 410 33.45 -25.35 -9.58
C SER A 410 32.46 -24.40 -8.91
N LYS A 411 32.68 -23.08 -8.99
CA LYS A 411 31.76 -22.06 -8.47
C LYS A 411 30.40 -22.09 -9.15
N TRP A 412 30.38 -22.21 -10.48
CA TRP A 412 29.16 -22.28 -11.27
C TRP A 412 28.39 -23.57 -11.02
N ASP A 413 29.09 -24.71 -10.91
CA ASP A 413 28.48 -26.02 -10.67
C ASP A 413 27.77 -26.08 -9.30
N VAL A 414 28.34 -25.47 -8.24
CA VAL A 414 27.68 -25.39 -6.93
C VAL A 414 26.52 -24.39 -6.92
N TRP A 415 26.68 -23.23 -7.58
CA TRP A 415 25.58 -22.25 -7.70
C TRP A 415 24.37 -22.82 -8.46
N ARG A 416 24.60 -23.54 -9.57
CA ARG A 416 23.52 -24.16 -10.35
C ARG A 416 22.73 -25.22 -9.57
N LYS A 417 23.33 -25.92 -8.61
CA LYS A 417 22.61 -26.91 -7.77
C LYS A 417 21.50 -26.27 -6.93
N ARG A 418 21.51 -24.94 -6.76
CA ARG A 418 20.51 -24.17 -6.00
C ARG A 418 19.39 -23.60 -6.89
N LYS A 419 19.31 -24.01 -8.16
CA LYS A 419 18.26 -23.55 -9.09
C LYS A 419 16.86 -23.72 -8.51
N GLY A 420 16.03 -22.69 -8.60
CA GLY A 420 14.67 -22.66 -8.07
C GLY A 420 14.57 -22.23 -6.60
N MET A 421 15.68 -22.06 -5.89
CA MET A 421 15.69 -21.48 -4.55
C MET A 421 15.41 -19.98 -4.62
N SER A 422 14.47 -19.49 -3.80
CA SER A 422 14.16 -18.06 -3.76
C SER A 422 15.34 -17.25 -3.20
N LYS A 423 15.43 -15.96 -3.57
CA LYS A 423 16.49 -15.07 -3.05
C LYS A 423 16.41 -14.91 -1.53
N THR A 424 15.21 -14.84 -0.98
CA THR A 424 14.97 -14.68 0.46
C THR A 424 15.36 -15.94 1.24
N ASP A 425 15.10 -17.13 0.71
CA ASP A 425 15.53 -18.38 1.34
C ASP A 425 17.04 -18.56 1.26
N ALA A 426 17.65 -18.19 0.13
CA ALA A 426 19.10 -18.15 -0.01
C ALA A 426 19.76 -17.18 0.99
N MET A 427 19.17 -16.01 1.23
CA MET A 427 19.67 -15.06 2.24
C MET A 427 19.60 -15.64 3.66
N LYS A 428 18.50 -16.31 4.02
CA LYS A 428 18.35 -16.97 5.32
C LYS A 428 19.36 -18.09 5.52
N GLU A 429 19.57 -18.94 4.51
CA GLU A 429 20.59 -19.99 4.55
C GLU A 429 22.01 -19.41 4.64
N TYR A 430 22.30 -18.35 3.89
CA TYR A 430 23.58 -17.65 3.94
C TYR A 430 23.86 -17.08 5.34
N ILE A 431 22.89 -16.41 5.96
CA ILE A 431 23.00 -15.86 7.32
C ILE A 431 23.27 -16.98 8.32
N LYS A 432 22.50 -18.07 8.24
CA LYS A 432 22.65 -19.23 9.13
C LYS A 432 24.05 -19.85 9.01
N MET A 433 24.50 -20.13 7.79
CA MET A 433 25.80 -20.73 7.54
C MET A 433 26.94 -19.81 7.97
N THR A 434 26.82 -18.52 7.69
CA THR A 434 27.85 -17.55 8.05
C THR A 434 27.99 -17.41 9.56
N LYS A 435 26.87 -17.37 10.32
CA LYS A 435 26.93 -17.37 11.79
C LYS A 435 27.67 -18.59 12.36
N GLN A 436 27.51 -19.76 11.74
CA GLN A 436 28.26 -20.97 12.12
C GLN A 436 29.76 -20.83 11.83
N ILE A 437 30.11 -20.27 10.68
CA ILE A 437 31.51 -20.03 10.28
C ILE A 437 32.16 -18.97 11.20
N ILE A 438 31.45 -17.90 11.53
CA ILE A 438 31.89 -16.88 12.48
C ILE A 438 32.17 -17.50 13.86
N ASN A 439 31.28 -18.36 14.36
CA ASN A 439 31.50 -19.05 15.63
C ASN A 439 32.72 -19.99 15.58
N LYS A 440 33.02 -20.58 14.42
CA LYS A 440 34.14 -21.51 14.24
C LYS A 440 35.49 -20.82 14.07
N TYR A 441 35.53 -19.69 13.36
CA TYR A 441 36.78 -19.06 12.92
C TYR A 441 37.06 -17.69 13.58
N GLY A 442 36.06 -17.09 14.23
CA GLY A 442 36.12 -15.77 14.86
C GLY A 442 36.13 -14.60 13.86
N THR A 443 35.73 -13.42 14.33
CA THR A 443 35.72 -12.17 13.53
C THR A 443 36.51 -11.07 14.26
N ASP A 444 37.02 -10.10 13.49
CA ASP A 444 37.71 -8.90 13.98
C ASP A 444 36.77 -7.70 14.20
N LEU A 445 35.54 -7.96 14.68
CA LEU A 445 34.53 -6.92 14.94
C LEU A 445 34.49 -6.47 16.39
#